data_AF-A0A0S4SFB8-F1
#
_entry.id   AF-A0A0S4SFB8-F1
#
_cell.length_a   1.000
_cell.length_b   1.000
_cell.length_c   1.000
_cell.angle_alpha   90.00
_cell.angle_beta   90.00
_cell.angle_gamma   90.00
#
_symmetry.space_group_name_H-M   'P 1'
#
loop_
_entity.id
_entity.type
_entity.pdbx_description
1 polymer ?
#
loop_
_entity_poly.entity_id
_entity_poly.type
_entity_poly.pdbx_seq_one_letter_code
_entity_poly.pdbx_strand_id
1 'polypeptide(L)'
;MKLIDIYNRIYTRIEEFKIYILIMAFTAIFLGISIFSLNRVKDEFVSLAKNYRTTIVAELSNYVTEWMNSRISSVNSYSTILSSLILDDNITTDRMYDSIDILSKTNPMFDTFQLYIENDRLLIHASKYLVIDQKDLDRIAKYEWYKDTKDRDITTIRVMPNHKVLNEKTINICSPLKANGNFKGVLCGIIKTDNILKQIKGVDKNIVSHLFLMDKNHDIITSYYQPNPFVNELKNIDRNFTSKEFISQGIKVNVLKTSTQDWAVGVGINENAIIQKSLIVVAKTSMAIFGFL
;
A
#
# COMPACT_ATOMS: atom_id res chain seq x y z
N MET A 1 -72.24 29.81 42.48
CA MET A 1 -70.78 29.84 42.63
C MET A 1 -70.11 28.51 42.22
N LYS A 2 -70.59 27.33 42.65
CA LYS A 2 -69.96 26.02 42.33
C LYS A 2 -69.95 25.57 40.85
N LEU A 3 -70.93 25.97 40.03
CA LEU A 3 -71.00 25.54 38.61
C LEU A 3 -69.97 26.24 37.71
N ILE A 4 -69.66 27.51 38.01
CA ILE A 4 -68.68 28.32 37.26
C ILE A 4 -67.26 27.80 37.50
N ASP A 5 -66.94 27.39 38.74
CA ASP A 5 -65.64 26.78 39.06
C ASP A 5 -65.44 25.42 38.39
N ILE A 6 -66.49 24.60 38.28
CA ILE A 6 -66.42 23.30 37.58
C ILE A 6 -66.22 23.51 36.08
N TYR A 7 -66.95 24.46 35.49
CA TYR A 7 -66.80 24.81 34.07
C TYR A 7 -65.40 25.35 33.75
N ASN A 8 -64.88 26.27 34.58
CA ASN A 8 -63.53 26.80 34.43
C ASN A 8 -62.44 25.72 34.59
N ARG A 9 -62.62 24.75 35.51
CA ARG A 9 -61.70 23.60 35.66
C ARG A 9 -61.71 22.65 34.47
N ILE A 10 -62.88 22.39 33.89
CA ILE A 10 -63.00 21.55 32.69
C ILE A 10 -62.38 22.27 31.49
N TYR A 11 -62.64 23.57 31.34
CA TYR A 11 -62.09 24.38 30.27
C TYR A 11 -60.55 24.46 30.33
N THR A 12 -59.97 24.72 31.50
CA THR A 12 -58.50 24.73 31.69
C THR A 12 -57.87 23.39 31.38
N ARG A 13 -58.46 22.26 31.81
CA ARG A 13 -57.96 20.92 31.45
C ARG A 13 -58.01 20.63 29.95
N ILE A 14 -59.04 21.13 29.24
CA ILE A 14 -59.15 20.98 27.79
C ILE A 14 -58.06 21.81 27.08
N GLU A 15 -57.81 23.04 27.53
CA GLU A 15 -56.74 23.89 26.98
C GLU A 15 -55.34 23.31 27.27
N GLU A 16 -55.10 22.82 28.49
CA GLU A 16 -53.87 22.09 28.83
C GLU A 16 -53.69 20.85 27.94
N PHE A 17 -54.75 20.06 27.71
CA PHE A 17 -54.71 18.89 26.85
C PHE A 17 -54.35 19.23 25.39
N LYS A 18 -54.88 20.34 24.85
CA LYS A 18 -54.49 20.85 23.52
C LYS A 18 -53.01 21.22 23.46
N ILE A 19 -52.50 21.88 24.50
CA ILE A 19 -51.07 22.22 24.61
C ILE A 19 -50.23 20.94 24.63
N TYR A 20 -50.62 19.91 25.40
CA TYR A 20 -49.91 18.63 25.42
C TYR A 20 -49.92 17.92 24.06
N ILE A 21 -51.04 17.94 23.32
CA ILE A 21 -51.10 17.41 21.96
C ILE A 21 -50.16 18.17 21.03
N LEU A 22 -50.15 19.50 21.11
CA LEU A 22 -49.26 20.33 20.28
C LEU A 22 -47.78 20.03 20.57
N ILE A 23 -47.41 19.92 21.84
CA ILE A 23 -46.04 19.56 22.26
C ILE A 23 -45.68 18.16 21.76
N MET A 24 -46.57 17.17 21.91
CA MET A 24 -46.32 15.81 21.41
C MET A 24 -46.18 15.78 19.88
N ALA A 25 -47.04 16.48 19.15
CA ALA A 25 -46.96 16.57 17.69
C ALA A 25 -45.65 17.23 17.23
N PHE A 26 -45.27 18.34 17.86
CA PHE A 26 -44.01 19.03 17.57
C PHE A 26 -42.80 18.13 17.86
N THR A 27 -42.81 17.44 19.00
CA THR A 27 -41.75 16.49 19.38
C THR A 27 -41.65 15.34 18.39
N ALA A 28 -42.77 14.77 17.94
CA ALA A 28 -42.79 13.69 16.96
C ALA A 28 -42.25 14.13 15.59
N ILE A 29 -42.68 15.30 15.10
CA ILE A 29 -42.17 15.89 13.85
C ILE A 29 -40.66 16.14 13.97
N PHE A 30 -40.24 16.71 15.08
CA PHE A 30 -38.84 17.01 15.34
C PHE A 30 -37.97 15.75 15.40
N LEU A 31 -38.41 14.70 16.11
CA LEU A 31 -37.73 13.41 16.15
C LEU A 31 -37.66 12.79 14.76
N GLY A 32 -38.74 12.88 13.98
CA GLY A 32 -38.78 12.42 12.59
C GLY A 32 -37.73 13.12 11.71
N ILE A 33 -37.66 14.46 11.76
CA ILE A 33 -36.66 15.24 11.04
C ILE A 33 -35.24 14.89 11.50
N SER A 34 -35.04 14.74 12.81
CA SER A 34 -33.72 14.39 13.39
C SER A 34 -33.23 13.03 12.91
N ILE A 35 -34.09 12.01 12.95
CA ILE A 35 -33.76 10.66 12.47
C ILE A 35 -33.48 10.69 10.96
N PHE A 36 -34.30 11.40 10.19
CA PHE A 36 -34.11 11.54 8.75
C PHE A 36 -32.77 12.22 8.42
N SER A 37 -32.44 13.31 9.13
CA SER A 37 -31.17 14.03 8.97
C SER A 37 -29.97 13.14 9.32
N LEU A 38 -30.02 12.41 10.43
CA LEU A 38 -28.95 11.48 10.84
C LEU A 38 -28.73 10.37 9.80
N ASN A 39 -29.79 9.83 9.22
CA ASN A 39 -29.68 8.82 8.16
C ASN A 39 -29.02 9.40 6.90
N ARG A 40 -29.40 10.61 6.49
CA ARG A 40 -28.78 11.27 5.33
C ARG A 40 -27.29 11.53 5.56
N VAL A 41 -26.92 12.03 6.74
CA VAL A 41 -25.53 12.25 7.13
C VAL A 41 -24.74 10.94 7.12
N LYS A 42 -25.34 9.84 7.61
CA LYS A 42 -24.73 8.51 7.56
C LYS A 42 -24.43 8.09 6.11
N ASP A 43 -25.38 8.26 5.19
CA ASP A 43 -25.20 7.89 3.78
C ASP A 43 -24.09 8.72 3.10
N GLU A 44 -24.01 10.02 3.42
CA GLU A 44 -22.93 10.89 2.95
C GLU A 44 -21.56 10.43 3.48
N PHE A 45 -21.45 10.03 4.75
CA PHE A 45 -20.21 9.48 5.31
C PHE A 45 -19.83 8.13 4.69
N VAL A 46 -20.78 7.25 4.39
CA VAL A 46 -20.52 5.98 3.68
C VAL A 46 -19.94 6.27 2.29
N SER A 47 -20.56 7.20 1.56
CA SER A 47 -20.08 7.63 0.24
C SER A 47 -18.67 8.23 0.31
N LEU A 48 -18.43 9.12 1.29
CA LEU A 48 -17.13 9.74 1.51
C LEU A 48 -16.05 8.69 1.84
N ALA A 49 -16.35 7.73 2.71
CA ALA A 49 -15.42 6.66 3.08
C ALA A 49 -15.08 5.77 1.88
N LYS A 50 -16.09 5.41 1.07
CA LYS A 50 -15.90 4.66 -0.18
C LYS A 50 -15.02 5.41 -1.17
N ASN A 51 -15.30 6.71 -1.38
CA ASN A 51 -14.53 7.56 -2.29
C ASN A 51 -13.10 7.69 -1.80
N TYR A 52 -12.88 7.96 -0.52
CA TYR A 52 -11.55 8.04 0.08
C TYR A 52 -10.76 6.75 -0.12
N ARG A 53 -11.34 5.58 0.20
CA ARG A 53 -10.69 4.27 -0.03
C ARG A 53 -10.30 4.07 -1.50
N THR A 54 -11.19 4.44 -2.42
CA THR A 54 -10.99 4.27 -3.88
C THR A 54 -9.91 5.23 -4.40
N THR A 55 -9.88 6.47 -3.91
CA THR A 55 -8.83 7.44 -4.23
C THR A 55 -7.47 6.96 -3.71
N ILE A 56 -7.39 6.57 -2.43
CA ILE A 56 -6.11 6.14 -1.85
C ILE A 56 -5.56 4.90 -2.54
N VAL A 57 -6.40 3.90 -2.90
CA VAL A 57 -5.91 2.70 -3.61
C VAL A 57 -5.41 3.05 -5.02
N ALA A 58 -6.03 4.02 -5.69
CA ALA A 58 -5.59 4.51 -7.00
C ALA A 58 -4.27 5.29 -6.91
N GLU A 59 -4.16 6.23 -5.97
CA GLU A 59 -2.92 6.97 -5.69
C GLU A 59 -1.79 6.01 -5.33
N LEU A 60 -2.07 5.00 -4.51
CA LEU A 60 -1.12 3.98 -4.12
C LEU A 60 -0.64 3.14 -5.32
N SER A 61 -1.57 2.76 -6.21
CA SER A 61 -1.23 1.98 -7.40
C SER A 61 -0.33 2.78 -8.35
N ASN A 62 -0.63 4.07 -8.54
CA ASN A 62 0.18 4.99 -9.32
C ASN A 62 1.55 5.20 -8.67
N TYR A 63 1.60 5.46 -7.36
CA TYR A 63 2.85 5.60 -6.62
C TYR A 63 3.74 4.37 -6.77
N VAL A 64 3.21 3.16 -6.55
CA VAL A 64 4.00 1.92 -6.67
C VAL A 64 4.48 1.71 -8.10
N THR A 65 3.66 2.05 -9.08
CA THR A 65 4.02 2.01 -10.50
C THR A 65 5.20 2.94 -10.81
N GLU A 66 5.10 4.22 -10.44
CA GLU A 66 6.16 5.21 -10.68
C GLU A 66 7.43 4.88 -9.91
N TRP A 67 7.26 4.48 -8.64
CA TRP A 67 8.33 4.01 -7.78
C TRP A 67 9.08 2.86 -8.45
N MET A 68 8.38 1.82 -8.90
CA MET A 68 8.99 0.67 -9.57
C MET A 68 9.68 1.07 -10.89
N ASN A 69 9.01 1.83 -11.75
CA ASN A 69 9.58 2.30 -13.02
C ASN A 69 10.87 3.10 -12.83
N SER A 70 10.91 3.97 -11.81
CA SER A 70 12.11 4.73 -11.45
C SER A 70 13.27 3.81 -11.08
N ARG A 71 13.02 2.74 -10.31
CA ARG A 71 14.08 1.78 -9.92
C ARG A 71 14.53 0.92 -11.09
N ILE A 72 13.62 0.44 -11.94
CA ILE A 72 13.97 -0.28 -13.19
C ILE A 72 14.88 0.60 -14.06
N SER A 73 14.47 1.84 -14.28
CA SER A 73 15.25 2.81 -15.08
C SER A 73 16.63 3.03 -14.47
N SER A 74 16.72 3.22 -13.15
CA SER A 74 17.99 3.43 -12.46
C SER A 74 18.94 2.24 -12.57
N VAL A 75 18.47 0.99 -12.35
CA VAL A 75 19.31 -0.21 -12.53
C VAL A 75 19.77 -0.33 -13.98
N ASN A 76 18.91 -0.04 -14.95
CA ASN A 76 19.28 -0.07 -16.36
C ASN A 76 20.36 0.96 -16.69
N SER A 77 20.24 2.19 -16.19
CA SER A 77 21.27 3.21 -16.36
C SER A 77 22.61 2.77 -15.76
N TYR A 78 22.60 2.23 -14.54
CA TYR A 78 23.83 1.71 -13.93
C TYR A 78 24.42 0.51 -14.69
N SER A 79 23.56 -0.40 -15.18
CA SER A 79 23.99 -1.52 -16.00
C SER A 79 24.67 -1.05 -17.29
N THR A 80 24.12 -0.03 -17.96
CA THR A 80 24.72 0.56 -19.16
C THR A 80 26.07 1.21 -18.87
N ILE A 81 26.19 1.97 -17.77
CA ILE A 81 27.45 2.59 -17.36
C ILE A 81 28.50 1.53 -17.04
N LEU A 82 28.16 0.50 -16.26
CA LEU A 82 29.08 -0.60 -15.97
C LEU A 82 29.46 -1.38 -17.23
N SER A 83 28.50 -1.58 -18.13
CA SER A 83 28.74 -2.24 -19.43
C SER A 83 29.77 -1.49 -20.27
N SER A 84 29.73 -0.16 -20.31
CA SER A 84 30.74 0.64 -21.01
C SER A 84 32.09 0.63 -20.32
N LEU A 85 32.11 0.51 -18.99
CA LEU A 85 33.33 0.37 -18.19
C LEU A 85 34.00 -0.99 -18.42
N ILE A 86 33.24 -2.07 -18.57
CA ILE A 86 33.76 -3.42 -18.88
C ILE A 86 34.44 -3.46 -20.27
N LEU A 87 34.09 -2.55 -21.20
CA LEU A 87 34.75 -2.44 -22.50
C LEU A 87 36.14 -1.80 -22.44
N ASP A 88 36.45 -1.09 -21.35
CA ASP A 88 37.76 -0.51 -21.12
C ASP A 88 38.63 -1.57 -20.44
N ASP A 89 39.48 -2.25 -21.24
CA ASP A 89 40.40 -3.33 -20.81
C ASP A 89 41.33 -2.93 -19.63
N ASN A 90 41.33 -1.65 -19.22
CA ASN A 90 42.10 -1.09 -18.11
C ASN A 90 41.35 -0.98 -16.78
N ILE A 91 40.09 -1.39 -16.67
CA ILE A 91 39.40 -1.33 -15.38
C ILE A 91 39.80 -2.52 -14.52
N THR A 92 40.50 -2.22 -13.43
CA THR A 92 40.81 -3.19 -12.39
C THR A 92 39.53 -3.58 -11.63
N THR A 93 39.51 -4.84 -11.20
CA THR A 93 38.46 -5.39 -10.34
C THR A 93 38.19 -4.51 -9.09
N ASP A 94 39.22 -3.88 -8.55
CA ASP A 94 39.12 -2.96 -7.41
C ASP A 94 38.29 -1.71 -7.73
N ARG A 95 38.44 -1.11 -8.92
CA ARG A 95 37.66 0.06 -9.32
C ARG A 95 36.18 -0.26 -9.51
N MET A 96 35.86 -1.47 -10.01
CA MET A 96 34.48 -1.94 -10.08
C MET A 96 33.90 -2.13 -8.67
N TYR A 97 34.70 -2.68 -7.76
CA TYR A 97 34.30 -2.84 -6.37
C TYR A 97 34.01 -1.51 -5.68
N ASP A 98 34.92 -0.54 -5.76
CA ASP A 98 34.71 0.78 -5.17
C ASP A 98 33.46 1.45 -5.75
N SER A 99 33.23 1.32 -7.06
CA SER A 99 32.03 1.86 -7.71
C SER A 99 30.74 1.26 -7.16
N ILE A 100 30.68 -0.07 -7.02
CA ILE A 100 29.50 -0.77 -6.47
C ILE A 100 29.33 -0.49 -4.97
N ASP A 101 30.42 -0.38 -4.22
CA ASP A 101 30.38 -0.05 -2.80
C ASP A 101 29.88 1.39 -2.57
N ILE A 102 30.39 2.36 -3.33
CA ILE A 102 29.92 3.75 -3.29
C ILE A 102 28.43 3.81 -3.67
N LEU A 103 28.02 3.13 -4.74
CA LEU A 103 26.61 3.06 -5.13
C LEU A 103 25.77 2.45 -4.01
N SER A 104 26.22 1.37 -3.38
CA SER A 104 25.50 0.71 -2.28
C SER A 104 25.35 1.60 -1.05
N LYS A 105 26.32 2.48 -0.77
CA LYS A 105 26.31 3.36 0.40
C LYS A 105 25.58 4.68 0.19
N THR A 106 25.57 5.20 -1.03
CA THR A 106 25.09 6.56 -1.33
C THR A 106 23.76 6.61 -2.07
N ASN A 107 23.33 5.50 -2.68
CA ASN A 107 22.11 5.48 -3.47
C ASN A 107 20.85 5.45 -2.57
N PRO A 108 19.91 6.42 -2.71
CA PRO A 108 18.71 6.47 -1.88
C PRO A 108 17.58 5.54 -2.36
N MET A 109 17.72 4.91 -3.52
CA MET A 109 16.70 4.07 -4.15
C MET A 109 16.82 2.58 -3.81
N PHE A 110 18.02 2.11 -3.43
CA PHE A 110 18.33 0.71 -3.17
C PHE A 110 19.07 0.58 -1.83
N ASP A 111 18.77 -0.50 -1.10
CA ASP A 111 19.48 -0.81 0.14
C ASP A 111 20.90 -1.33 -0.13
N THR A 112 21.10 -1.97 -1.28
CA THR A 112 22.42 -2.39 -1.75
C THR A 112 22.39 -2.78 -3.22
N PHE A 113 23.57 -2.96 -3.81
CA PHE A 113 23.75 -3.56 -5.13
C PHE A 113 24.44 -4.91 -5.04
N GLN A 114 24.14 -5.76 -6.02
CA GLN A 114 24.83 -7.01 -6.25
C GLN A 114 25.30 -7.07 -7.70
N LEU A 115 26.59 -7.29 -7.92
CA LEU A 115 27.21 -7.39 -9.23
C LEU A 115 27.79 -8.77 -9.40
N TYR A 116 27.51 -9.41 -10.53
CA TYR A 116 28.15 -10.66 -10.92
C TYR A 116 28.68 -10.57 -12.36
N ILE A 117 29.96 -10.87 -12.56
CA ILE A 117 30.61 -10.92 -13.88
C ILE A 117 31.12 -12.34 -14.13
N GLU A 118 30.69 -12.95 -15.24
CA GLU A 118 30.92 -14.37 -15.53
C GLU A 118 32.40 -14.71 -15.72
N ASN A 119 33.10 -13.89 -16.52
CA ASN A 119 34.46 -14.20 -16.94
C ASN A 119 35.49 -13.92 -15.84
N ASP A 120 35.25 -12.87 -15.05
CA ASP A 120 36.18 -12.43 -14.00
C ASP A 120 35.91 -13.10 -12.65
N ARG A 121 34.90 -13.99 -12.60
CA ARG A 121 34.45 -14.67 -11.37
C ARG A 121 34.24 -13.70 -10.21
N LEU A 122 33.73 -12.52 -10.55
CA LEU A 122 33.57 -11.43 -9.62
C LEU A 122 32.16 -11.45 -9.07
N LEU A 123 32.03 -11.59 -7.75
CA LEU A 123 30.79 -11.27 -7.04
C LEU A 123 31.03 -10.15 -6.04
N ILE A 124 30.21 -9.13 -6.18
CA ILE A 124 30.11 -8.05 -5.20
C ILE A 124 28.72 -8.13 -4.61
N HIS A 125 28.62 -8.32 -3.31
CA HIS A 125 27.35 -8.49 -2.63
C HIS A 125 27.36 -7.75 -1.30
N ALA A 126 26.52 -6.72 -1.16
CA ALA A 126 26.38 -5.96 0.10
C ALA A 126 27.71 -5.47 0.67
N SER A 127 28.50 -4.78 -0.16
CA SER A 127 29.82 -4.24 0.21
C SER A 127 30.82 -5.31 0.66
N LYS A 128 30.61 -6.57 0.26
CA LYS A 128 31.61 -7.65 0.40
C LYS A 128 32.08 -8.07 -0.98
N TYR A 129 33.40 -8.11 -1.11
CA TYR A 129 34.11 -8.62 -2.26
C TYR A 129 34.34 -10.13 -2.09
N LEU A 130 33.93 -10.92 -3.07
CA LEU A 130 34.22 -12.36 -3.10
C LEU A 130 34.74 -12.71 -4.49
N VAL A 131 36.04 -13.03 -4.59
CA VAL A 131 36.53 -13.85 -5.71
C VAL A 131 35.97 -15.23 -5.47
N ILE A 132 35.09 -15.68 -6.35
CA ILE A 132 34.37 -16.93 -6.16
C ILE A 132 35.05 -18.06 -6.92
N ASP A 133 35.16 -19.21 -6.25
CA ASP A 133 35.65 -20.43 -6.87
C ASP A 133 34.63 -20.96 -7.89
N GLN A 134 35.05 -21.93 -8.72
CA GLN A 134 34.18 -22.50 -9.75
C GLN A 134 32.89 -23.10 -9.18
N LYS A 135 32.94 -23.66 -7.96
CA LYS A 135 31.79 -24.28 -7.30
C LYS A 135 30.73 -23.24 -6.94
N ASP A 136 31.15 -22.05 -6.51
CA ASP A 136 30.27 -20.95 -6.19
C ASP A 136 29.72 -20.26 -7.46
N LEU A 137 30.47 -20.25 -8.57
CA LEU A 137 29.94 -19.85 -9.89
C LEU A 137 28.82 -20.79 -10.34
N ASP A 138 29.04 -22.09 -10.28
CA ASP A 138 28.04 -23.11 -10.66
C ASP A 138 26.78 -23.01 -9.79
N ARG A 139 26.92 -22.52 -8.55
CA ARG A 139 25.80 -22.23 -7.65
C ARG A 139 25.07 -20.95 -8.05
N ILE A 140 25.77 -19.87 -8.38
CA ILE A 140 25.16 -18.59 -8.79
C ILE A 140 24.42 -18.74 -10.11
N ALA A 141 24.97 -19.50 -11.05
CA ALA A 141 24.33 -19.83 -12.32
C ALA A 141 22.94 -20.49 -12.15
N LYS A 142 22.69 -21.11 -10.99
CA LYS A 142 21.41 -21.76 -10.65
C LYS A 142 20.44 -20.85 -9.92
N TYR A 143 20.85 -19.68 -9.43
CA TYR A 143 19.93 -18.77 -8.77
C TYR A 143 18.98 -18.13 -9.78
N GLU A 144 17.69 -18.10 -9.44
CA GLU A 144 16.63 -17.63 -10.33
C GLU A 144 16.89 -16.21 -10.83
N TRP A 145 17.29 -15.29 -9.95
CA TRP A 145 17.57 -13.89 -10.31
C TRP A 145 18.62 -13.75 -11.42
N TYR A 146 19.64 -14.60 -11.41
CA TYR A 146 20.71 -14.59 -12.40
C TYR A 146 20.26 -15.29 -13.68
N LYS A 147 19.77 -16.53 -13.54
CA LYS A 147 19.34 -17.37 -14.65
C LYS A 147 18.28 -16.67 -15.50
N ASP A 148 17.25 -16.10 -14.86
CA ASP A 148 16.17 -15.43 -15.60
C ASP A 148 16.66 -14.20 -16.36
N THR A 149 17.57 -13.43 -15.76
CA THR A 149 18.13 -12.22 -16.39
C THR A 149 19.02 -12.60 -17.57
N LYS A 150 19.83 -13.65 -17.42
CA LYS A 150 20.67 -14.19 -18.50
C LYS A 150 19.84 -14.77 -19.64
N ASP A 151 18.88 -15.64 -19.34
CA ASP A 151 18.11 -16.38 -20.34
C ASP A 151 17.18 -15.45 -21.15
N ARG A 152 16.62 -14.42 -20.51
CA ARG A 152 15.69 -13.49 -21.15
C ARG A 152 16.37 -12.25 -21.72
N ASP A 153 17.59 -11.97 -21.27
CA ASP A 153 18.41 -10.85 -21.71
C ASP A 153 17.71 -9.47 -21.59
N ILE A 154 16.88 -9.34 -20.54
CA ILE A 154 16.13 -8.13 -20.18
C ILE A 154 16.21 -7.91 -18.67
N THR A 155 15.83 -6.71 -18.22
CA THR A 155 15.65 -6.43 -16.79
C THR A 155 14.56 -7.31 -16.19
N THR A 156 14.86 -8.00 -15.10
CA THR A 156 13.92 -8.85 -14.38
C THR A 156 13.70 -8.34 -12.96
N ILE A 157 12.54 -8.71 -12.40
CA ILE A 157 12.15 -8.34 -11.04
C ILE A 157 11.75 -9.62 -10.30
N ARG A 158 12.33 -9.84 -9.12
CA ARG A 158 12.07 -11.02 -8.29
C ARG A 158 11.86 -10.61 -6.84
N VAL A 159 10.84 -11.19 -6.21
CA VAL A 159 10.63 -11.07 -4.77
C VAL A 159 11.33 -12.25 -4.10
N MET A 160 12.35 -11.98 -3.30
CA MET A 160 13.11 -13.00 -2.56
C MET A 160 12.54 -13.10 -1.14
N PRO A 161 11.98 -14.26 -0.72
CA PRO A 161 11.42 -14.42 0.63
C PRO A 161 12.45 -14.20 1.74
N ASN A 162 13.69 -14.62 1.50
CA ASN A 162 14.81 -14.39 2.40
C ASN A 162 16.09 -14.14 1.59
N HIS A 163 16.61 -12.92 1.68
CA HIS A 163 17.85 -12.54 1.04
C HIS A 163 19.05 -12.95 1.89
N LYS A 164 19.98 -13.76 1.34
CA LYS A 164 21.07 -14.40 2.08
C LYS A 164 21.91 -13.47 2.97
N VAL A 165 22.17 -12.24 2.52
CA VAL A 165 23.03 -11.29 3.25
C VAL A 165 22.24 -10.29 4.08
N LEU A 166 21.06 -9.89 3.60
CA LEU A 166 20.22 -8.91 4.32
C LEU A 166 19.30 -9.60 5.35
N ASN A 167 19.17 -10.92 5.27
CA ASN A 167 18.36 -11.78 6.13
C ASN A 167 16.89 -11.34 6.25
N GLU A 168 16.35 -10.78 5.17
CA GLU A 168 15.02 -10.19 5.11
C GLU A 168 14.41 -10.44 3.73
N LYS A 169 13.10 -10.23 3.60
CA LYS A 169 12.40 -10.26 2.32
C LYS A 169 12.80 -9.06 1.46
N THR A 170 13.17 -9.30 0.21
CA THR A 170 13.66 -8.25 -0.70
C THR A 170 12.97 -8.31 -2.07
N ILE A 171 13.05 -7.20 -2.80
CA ILE A 171 12.84 -7.14 -4.24
C ILE A 171 14.22 -6.97 -4.88
N ASN A 172 14.53 -7.86 -5.81
CA ASN A 172 15.74 -7.81 -6.62
C ASN A 172 15.36 -7.37 -8.03
N ILE A 173 15.90 -6.24 -8.47
CA ILE A 173 15.73 -5.72 -9.83
C ILE A 173 17.06 -5.90 -10.54
N CYS A 174 17.12 -6.83 -11.48
CA CYS A 174 18.36 -7.30 -12.10
C CYS A 174 18.39 -6.98 -13.58
N SER A 175 19.47 -6.41 -14.08
CA SER A 175 19.66 -6.04 -15.49
C SER A 175 20.93 -6.70 -16.06
N PRO A 176 20.90 -7.17 -17.31
CA PRO A 176 22.06 -7.79 -17.93
C PRO A 176 23.13 -6.74 -18.24
N LEU A 177 24.40 -7.12 -18.04
CA LEU A 177 25.57 -6.35 -18.46
C LEU A 177 26.02 -6.86 -19.82
N LYS A 178 26.25 -5.96 -20.77
CA LYS A 178 26.60 -6.31 -22.15
C LYS A 178 27.82 -5.54 -22.62
N ALA A 179 28.83 -6.26 -23.10
CA ALA A 179 29.99 -5.66 -23.75
C ALA A 179 30.06 -6.18 -25.20
N ASN A 180 30.08 -5.26 -26.17
CA ASN A 180 30.08 -5.58 -27.61
C ASN A 180 28.91 -6.51 -28.01
N GLY A 181 27.73 -6.27 -27.43
CA GLY A 181 26.53 -7.09 -27.67
C GLY A 181 26.52 -8.44 -26.96
N ASN A 182 27.61 -8.85 -26.31
CA ASN A 182 27.70 -10.11 -25.58
C ASN A 182 27.39 -9.92 -24.10
N PHE A 183 26.61 -10.84 -23.54
CA PHE A 183 26.38 -10.91 -22.10
C PHE A 183 27.69 -11.10 -21.34
N LYS A 184 27.88 -10.32 -20.28
CA LYS A 184 29.06 -10.39 -19.40
C LYS A 184 28.71 -10.68 -17.95
N GLY A 185 27.47 -10.42 -17.54
CA GLY A 185 27.10 -10.48 -16.13
C GLY A 185 25.74 -9.88 -15.85
N VAL A 186 25.44 -9.71 -14.57
CA VAL A 186 24.18 -9.14 -14.07
C VAL A 186 24.48 -8.14 -12.97
N LEU A 187 23.83 -6.98 -13.04
CA LEU A 187 23.73 -6.02 -11.95
C LEU A 187 22.33 -6.08 -11.35
N CYS A 188 22.23 -6.25 -10.04
CA CYS A 188 20.97 -6.17 -9.31
C CYS A 188 20.97 -5.00 -8.32
N GLY A 189 19.92 -4.18 -8.36
CA GLY A 189 19.54 -3.32 -7.24
C GLY A 189 18.62 -4.09 -6.30
N ILE A 190 18.95 -4.10 -5.01
CA ILE A 190 18.22 -4.85 -3.98
C ILE A 190 17.51 -3.88 -3.04
N ILE A 191 16.24 -4.15 -2.76
CA ILE A 191 15.36 -3.32 -1.93
C ILE A 191 14.72 -4.18 -0.85
N LYS A 192 14.80 -3.76 0.41
CA LYS A 192 14.08 -4.35 1.54
C LYS A 192 12.59 -4.01 1.46
N THR A 193 11.73 -4.99 1.66
CA THR A 193 10.28 -4.79 1.47
C THR A 193 9.59 -4.05 2.61
N ASP A 194 10.20 -4.01 3.79
CA ASP A 194 9.66 -3.42 5.03
C ASP A 194 9.43 -1.90 4.94
N ASN A 195 10.16 -1.21 4.06
CA ASN A 195 10.14 0.25 3.97
C ASN A 195 9.36 0.80 2.78
N ILE A 196 8.95 -0.03 1.81
CA ILE A 196 8.27 0.42 0.59
C ILE A 196 7.00 1.21 0.91
N LEU A 197 6.15 0.67 1.79
CA LEU A 197 4.88 1.31 2.11
C LEU A 197 5.01 2.45 3.12
N LYS A 198 6.13 2.56 3.83
CA LYS A 198 6.39 3.66 4.77
C LYS A 198 6.74 4.96 4.05
N GLN A 199 7.22 4.87 2.80
CA GLN A 199 7.64 6.02 2.00
C GLN A 199 6.48 6.73 1.28
N ILE A 200 5.27 6.17 1.33
CA ILE A 200 4.08 6.79 0.73
C ILE A 200 3.61 7.95 1.61
N LYS A 201 3.69 9.17 1.07
CA LYS A 201 3.16 10.38 1.72
C LYS A 201 1.65 10.49 1.47
N GLY A 202 0.92 11.04 2.43
CA GLY A 202 -0.49 11.41 2.26
C GLY A 202 -1.53 10.41 2.79
N VAL A 203 -1.12 9.21 3.21
CA VAL A 203 -2.06 8.25 3.82
C VAL A 203 -2.34 8.62 5.29
N ASP A 204 -3.59 8.94 5.60
CA ASP A 204 -4.03 9.13 6.99
C ASP A 204 -4.15 7.76 7.68
N LYS A 205 -3.21 7.49 8.57
CA LYS A 205 -3.11 6.24 9.33
C LYS A 205 -4.25 6.05 10.32
N ASN A 206 -4.97 7.12 10.67
CA ASN A 206 -6.14 7.03 11.55
C ASN A 206 -7.38 6.55 10.80
N ILE A 207 -7.38 6.65 9.47
CA ILE A 207 -8.49 6.28 8.59
C ILE A 207 -8.17 4.94 7.90
N VAL A 208 -6.96 4.80 7.37
CA VAL A 208 -6.53 3.58 6.69
C VAL A 208 -6.04 2.54 7.71
N SER A 209 -6.87 1.53 7.93
CA SER A 209 -6.58 0.43 8.84
C SER A 209 -5.57 -0.58 8.27
N HIS A 210 -5.45 -0.74 6.95
CA HIS A 210 -4.51 -1.67 6.34
C HIS A 210 -4.01 -1.19 4.99
N LEU A 211 -2.71 -1.40 4.74
CA LEU A 211 -2.05 -1.16 3.46
C LEU A 211 -1.19 -2.38 3.13
N PHE A 212 -1.23 -2.84 1.88
CA PHE A 212 -0.38 -3.92 1.43
C PHE A 212 -0.05 -3.83 -0.06
N LEU A 213 1.03 -4.49 -0.42
CA LEU A 213 1.47 -4.75 -1.78
C LEU A 213 1.58 -6.27 -1.93
N MET A 214 1.04 -6.82 -3.02
CA MET A 214 1.12 -8.23 -3.34
C MET A 214 1.63 -8.45 -4.77
N ASP A 215 2.23 -9.62 -4.99
CA ASP A 215 2.70 -10.03 -6.29
C ASP A 215 1.59 -10.65 -7.16
N LYS A 216 1.94 -11.06 -8.36
CA LYS A 216 1.05 -11.73 -9.33
C LYS A 216 0.47 -13.08 -8.86
N ASN A 217 1.04 -13.67 -7.82
CA ASN A 217 0.57 -14.92 -7.20
C ASN A 217 -0.28 -14.65 -5.95
N HIS A 218 -0.60 -13.37 -5.69
CA HIS A 218 -1.30 -12.88 -4.53
C HIS A 218 -0.54 -13.16 -3.21
N ASP A 219 0.78 -13.27 -3.28
CA ASP A 219 1.65 -13.31 -2.11
C ASP A 219 1.95 -11.88 -1.64
N ILE A 220 1.76 -11.63 -0.35
CA ILE A 220 2.04 -10.32 0.26
C ILE A 220 3.54 -10.03 0.16
N ILE A 221 3.93 -9.04 -0.63
CA ILE A 221 5.29 -8.50 -0.69
C ILE A 221 5.59 -7.75 0.60
N THR A 222 4.68 -6.85 0.98
CA THR A 222 4.78 -6.07 2.22
C THR A 222 3.40 -5.61 2.67
N SER A 223 3.27 -5.37 3.96
CA SER A 223 2.06 -4.83 4.55
C SER A 223 2.43 -3.98 5.76
N TYR A 224 1.67 -2.91 5.96
CA TYR A 224 1.83 -2.03 7.11
C TYR A 224 1.52 -2.72 8.43
N TYR A 225 0.60 -3.71 8.42
CA TYR A 225 0.30 -4.56 9.57
C TYR A 225 0.69 -6.00 9.24
N GLN A 226 1.53 -6.59 10.09
CA GLN A 226 2.00 -7.97 9.96
C GLN A 226 1.53 -8.80 11.17
N PRO A 227 0.97 -10.00 10.96
CA PRO A 227 0.63 -10.60 9.66
C PRO A 227 -0.54 -9.85 8.99
N ASN A 228 -0.60 -9.89 7.66
CA ASN A 228 -1.74 -9.34 6.92
C ASN A 228 -2.99 -10.23 7.17
N PRO A 229 -4.12 -9.66 7.62
CA PRO A 229 -5.29 -10.47 7.96
C PRO A 229 -6.07 -11.02 6.75
N PHE A 230 -5.78 -10.55 5.53
CA PHE A 230 -6.56 -10.84 4.32
C PHE A 230 -5.93 -11.90 3.41
N VAL A 231 -4.88 -12.61 3.86
CA VAL A 231 -4.11 -13.53 3.01
C VAL A 231 -5.01 -14.57 2.34
N ASN A 232 -6.00 -15.12 3.05
CA ASN A 232 -6.90 -16.14 2.50
C ASN A 232 -7.84 -15.58 1.44
N GLU A 233 -8.42 -14.41 1.68
CA GLU A 233 -9.31 -13.73 0.75
C GLU A 233 -8.57 -13.31 -0.52
N LEU A 234 -7.34 -12.83 -0.38
CA LEU A 234 -6.49 -12.44 -1.51
C LEU A 234 -6.15 -13.64 -2.40
N LYS A 235 -5.89 -14.81 -1.82
CA LYS A 235 -5.63 -16.04 -2.58
C LYS A 235 -6.83 -16.50 -3.42
N ASN A 236 -8.05 -16.12 -3.05
CA ASN A 236 -9.28 -16.46 -3.77
C ASN A 236 -9.66 -15.46 -4.86
N ILE A 237 -8.92 -14.35 -5.02
CA ILE A 237 -9.16 -13.39 -6.10
C ILE A 237 -8.80 -14.05 -7.44
N ASP A 238 -9.60 -13.80 -8.47
CA ASP A 238 -9.29 -14.22 -9.85
C ASP A 238 -8.03 -13.50 -10.35
N ARG A 239 -7.06 -14.22 -10.91
CA ARG A 239 -5.77 -13.64 -11.34
C ARG A 239 -5.90 -12.58 -12.45
N ASN A 240 -6.99 -12.56 -13.20
CA ASN A 240 -7.26 -11.59 -14.27
C ASN A 240 -7.99 -10.33 -13.78
N PHE A 241 -8.16 -10.15 -12.47
CA PHE A 241 -8.78 -8.94 -11.92
C PHE A 241 -7.99 -7.67 -12.31
N THR A 242 -8.67 -6.54 -12.49
CA THR A 242 -8.03 -5.21 -12.52
C THR A 242 -8.20 -4.52 -11.18
N SER A 243 -9.42 -4.60 -10.63
CA SER A 243 -9.80 -4.07 -9.33
C SER A 243 -10.72 -5.07 -8.64
N LYS A 244 -10.63 -5.16 -7.31
CA LYS A 244 -11.51 -6.01 -6.50
C LYS A 244 -11.85 -5.31 -5.20
N GLU A 245 -13.13 -5.30 -4.88
CA GLU A 245 -13.63 -4.94 -3.55
C GLU A 245 -14.11 -6.20 -2.82
N PHE A 246 -13.80 -6.30 -1.53
CA PHE A 246 -14.36 -7.31 -0.64
C PHE A 246 -14.46 -6.80 0.80
N ILE A 247 -15.19 -7.55 1.63
CA ILE A 247 -15.33 -7.29 3.06
C ILE A 247 -14.73 -8.48 3.81
N SER A 248 -13.85 -8.20 4.77
CA SER A 248 -13.31 -9.20 5.70
C SER A 248 -13.24 -8.61 7.10
N GLN A 249 -13.74 -9.34 8.11
CA GLN A 249 -13.72 -8.92 9.53
C GLN A 249 -14.32 -7.53 9.78
N GLY A 250 -15.35 -7.14 9.01
CA GLY A 250 -15.96 -5.80 9.09
C GLY A 250 -15.13 -4.67 8.48
N ILE A 251 -14.00 -4.99 7.85
CA ILE A 251 -13.14 -4.07 7.12
C ILE A 251 -13.45 -4.18 5.63
N LYS A 252 -13.63 -3.03 5.01
CA LYS A 252 -13.86 -2.90 3.58
C LYS A 252 -12.51 -2.71 2.88
N VAL A 253 -12.19 -3.62 1.97
CA VAL A 253 -10.88 -3.68 1.30
C VAL A 253 -11.05 -3.46 -0.19
N ASN A 254 -10.29 -2.52 -0.74
CA ASN A 254 -10.11 -2.38 -2.19
C ASN A 254 -8.72 -2.82 -2.57
N VAL A 255 -8.63 -3.56 -3.66
CA VAL A 255 -7.40 -4.03 -4.28
C VAL A 255 -7.37 -3.55 -5.71
N LEU A 256 -6.26 -2.96 -6.14
CA LEU A 256 -6.08 -2.45 -7.50
C LEU A 256 -4.74 -2.93 -8.05
N LYS A 257 -4.75 -3.48 -9.27
CA LYS A 257 -3.51 -3.82 -9.96
C LYS A 257 -2.71 -2.58 -10.31
N THR A 258 -1.39 -2.70 -10.21
CA THR A 258 -0.42 -1.75 -10.75
C THR A 258 -0.27 -1.99 -12.25
N SER A 259 0.18 -0.99 -13.00
CA SER A 259 0.47 -1.18 -14.43
C SER A 259 1.82 -1.86 -14.68
N THR A 260 2.55 -2.19 -13.62
CA THR A 260 3.87 -2.83 -13.65
C THR A 260 3.85 -4.17 -12.91
N GLN A 261 4.40 -5.22 -13.54
CA GLN A 261 4.69 -6.55 -12.95
C GLN A 261 3.49 -7.41 -12.50
N ASP A 262 2.26 -7.12 -12.94
CA ASP A 262 1.03 -7.79 -12.46
C ASP A 262 0.90 -7.76 -10.92
N TRP A 263 1.51 -6.77 -10.28
CA TRP A 263 1.37 -6.56 -8.84
C TRP A 263 0.06 -5.85 -8.54
N ALA A 264 -0.29 -5.84 -7.26
CA ALA A 264 -1.47 -5.14 -6.81
C ALA A 264 -1.29 -4.56 -5.42
N VAL A 265 -1.91 -3.41 -5.21
CA VAL A 265 -1.93 -2.73 -3.93
C VAL A 265 -3.31 -2.86 -3.32
N GLY A 266 -3.37 -2.88 -2.00
CA GLY A 266 -4.63 -2.96 -1.28
C GLY A 266 -4.72 -2.02 -0.10
N VAL A 267 -5.93 -1.49 0.09
CA VAL A 267 -6.29 -0.53 1.13
C VAL A 267 -7.51 -1.04 1.86
N GLY A 268 -7.38 -1.24 3.17
CA GLY A 268 -8.46 -1.63 4.07
C GLY A 268 -8.88 -0.47 4.97
N ILE A 269 -10.17 -0.19 5.04
CA ILE A 269 -10.75 0.85 5.89
C ILE A 269 -11.88 0.27 6.74
N ASN A 270 -11.87 0.55 8.04
CA ASN A 270 -12.99 0.30 8.93
C ASN A 270 -14.00 1.46 8.82
N GLU A 271 -14.84 1.42 7.78
CA GLU A 271 -15.82 2.48 7.51
C GLU A 271 -16.79 2.68 8.68
N ASN A 272 -17.22 1.60 9.34
CA ASN A 272 -18.14 1.67 10.46
C ASN A 272 -17.56 2.47 11.63
N ALA A 273 -16.28 2.27 11.96
CA ALA A 273 -15.61 3.03 13.00
C ALA A 273 -15.53 4.53 12.67
N ILE A 274 -15.30 4.88 11.40
CA ILE A 274 -15.26 6.27 10.93
C ILE A 274 -16.66 6.90 11.03
N ILE A 275 -17.67 6.22 10.47
CA ILE A 275 -19.06 6.69 10.47
C ILE A 275 -19.56 6.89 11.90
N GLN A 276 -19.32 5.93 12.80
CA GLN A 276 -19.75 6.05 14.20
C GLN A 276 -19.09 7.23 14.91
N LYS A 277 -17.78 7.42 14.75
CA LYS A 277 -17.08 8.58 15.33
C LYS A 277 -17.67 9.89 14.84
N SER A 278 -17.93 10.00 13.53
CA SER A 278 -18.52 11.20 12.94
C SER A 278 -19.96 11.44 13.40
N LEU A 279 -20.79 10.40 13.44
CA LEU A 279 -22.18 10.51 13.91
C LEU A 279 -22.26 10.91 15.39
N ILE A 280 -21.34 10.42 16.24
CA ILE A 280 -21.26 10.84 17.65
C ILE A 280 -20.96 12.34 17.75
N VAL A 281 -20.05 12.86 16.92
CA VAL A 281 -19.75 14.30 16.89
C VAL A 281 -20.98 15.09 16.48
N VAL A 282 -21.67 14.68 15.41
CA VAL A 282 -22.91 15.33 14.95
C VAL A 282 -23.98 15.30 16.04
N ALA A 283 -24.23 14.15 16.66
CA ALA A 283 -25.23 14.00 17.71
C ALA A 283 -24.92 14.88 18.94
N LYS A 284 -23.65 14.96 19.36
CA LYS A 284 -23.22 15.84 20.46
C LYS A 284 -23.45 17.31 20.13
N THR A 285 -23.09 17.75 18.92
CA THR A 285 -23.30 19.13 18.48
C THR A 285 -24.78 19.47 18.38
N SER A 286 -25.60 18.55 17.86
CA SER A 286 -27.06 18.73 17.83
C SER A 286 -27.63 18.87 19.25
N MET A 287 -27.27 17.96 20.17
CA MET A 287 -27.72 18.07 21.57
C MET A 287 -27.27 19.37 22.25
N ALA A 288 -26.05 19.85 21.97
CA ALA A 288 -25.57 21.10 22.53
C ALA A 288 -26.41 22.30 22.06
N ILE A 289 -26.72 22.40 20.76
CA ILE A 289 -27.57 23.47 20.21
C ILE A 289 -28.96 23.46 20.87
N PHE A 290 -29.52 22.28 21.12
CA PHE A 290 -30.83 22.15 21.76
C PHE A 290 -30.82 22.36 23.27
N GLY A 291 -29.73 22.05 23.97
CA GLY A 291 -29.62 22.35 25.41
C GLY A 291 -29.48 23.85 25.73
N PHE A 292 -29.21 24.67 24.72
CA PHE A 292 -29.14 26.14 24.82
C PHE A 292 -30.43 26.86 24.35
N LEU A 293 -31.39 26.14 23.77
CA LEU A 293 -32.71 26.64 23.37
C LEU A 293 -33.77 26.25 24.41
#